data_AF-A0A965BRC9-F1
#
_entry.id   AF-A0A965BRC9-F1
#
_cell.length_a   1.000
_cell.length_b   1.000
_cell.length_c   1.000
_cell.angle_alpha   90.00
_cell.angle_beta   90.00
_cell.angle_gamma   90.00
#
_symmetry.space_group_name_H-M   'P 1'
#
loop_
_entity.id
_entity.type
_entity.pdbx_description
1 polymer ?
#
loop_
_entity_poly.entity_id
_entity_poly.type
_entity_poly.pdbx_seq_one_letter_code
_entity_poly.pdbx_strand_id
1 'polypeptide(L)'
;MDDCFPREPCGLCPECLKSRTLEQISQAVAKFEAGETDNPAAPYLGQTQTQSLIEGIDYTIEGGVALVFTAWYHLKRGECCGSGCRHCPYDHINVPS
;
A
#
# COMPACT_ATOMS: atom_id res chain seq x y z
N MET A 1 15.82 -0.54 -23.61
CA MET A 1 14.86 -0.37 -24.72
C MET A 1 13.64 0.28 -24.09
N ASP A 2 13.73 1.60 -23.96
CA ASP A 2 12.70 2.47 -23.38
C ASP A 2 12.10 3.22 -24.56
N ASP A 3 11.17 2.57 -25.26
CA ASP A 3 10.48 3.18 -26.39
C ASP A 3 9.01 3.40 -26.01
N CYS A 4 8.75 4.54 -25.36
CA CYS A 4 7.40 5.05 -25.20
C CYS A 4 7.40 6.55 -25.55
N PHE A 5 7.11 6.85 -26.83
CA PHE A 5 6.93 8.21 -27.35
C PHE A 5 5.98 8.20 -28.59
N PRO A 6 5.10 9.20 -28.85
CA PRO A 6 4.71 10.38 -28.07
C PRO A 6 3.19 10.52 -27.76
N ARG A 7 2.89 11.27 -26.68
CA ARG A 7 1.67 12.09 -26.44
C ARG A 7 0.29 11.40 -26.53
N GLU A 8 -0.05 10.57 -25.55
CA GLU A 8 -1.38 10.39 -24.91
C GLU A 8 -1.29 9.11 -24.04
N PRO A 9 -1.85 9.08 -22.81
CA PRO A 9 -1.35 8.21 -21.76
C PRO A 9 -1.58 6.72 -22.07
N CYS A 10 -0.51 5.91 -21.99
CA CYS A 10 -0.57 4.45 -22.00
C CYS A 10 -1.52 3.95 -20.90
N GLY A 11 -2.81 3.80 -21.20
CA GLY A 11 -3.83 3.63 -20.16
C GLY A 11 -3.91 2.23 -19.56
N LEU A 12 -3.31 1.21 -20.19
CA LEU A 12 -3.61 -0.21 -19.88
C LEU A 12 -2.44 -1.18 -20.05
N CYS A 13 -1.22 -0.73 -20.34
CA CYS A 13 -0.10 -1.69 -20.34
C CYS A 13 0.22 -2.11 -18.89
N PRO A 14 0.81 -3.31 -18.66
CA PRO A 14 1.04 -3.82 -17.32
C PRO A 14 1.84 -2.86 -16.42
N GLU A 15 2.87 -2.21 -16.97
CA GLU A 15 3.71 -1.26 -16.23
C GLU A 15 2.96 0.04 -15.91
N CYS A 16 2.22 0.61 -16.89
CA CYS A 16 1.44 1.83 -16.66
C CYS A 16 0.24 1.58 -15.73
N LEU A 17 -0.36 0.39 -15.76
CA LEU A 17 -1.40 0.00 -14.81
C LEU A 17 -0.82 -0.10 -13.39
N LYS A 18 0.33 -0.79 -13.23
CA LYS A 18 1.02 -0.90 -11.95
C LYS A 18 1.36 0.47 -11.37
N SER A 19 1.97 1.36 -12.14
CA SER A 19 2.37 2.69 -11.65
C SER A 19 1.17 3.54 -11.23
N ARG A 20 0.09 3.55 -12.02
CA ARG A 20 -1.15 4.27 -11.68
C ARG A 20 -1.83 3.69 -10.46
N THR A 21 -1.89 2.36 -10.32
CA THR A 21 -2.44 1.73 -9.12
C THR A 21 -1.64 2.11 -7.88
N LEU A 22 -0.31 2.09 -7.96
CA LEU A 22 0.55 2.50 -6.84
C LEU A 22 0.36 3.97 -6.48
N GLU A 23 0.27 4.85 -7.48
CA GLU A 23 -0.02 6.27 -7.26
C GLU A 23 -1.37 6.46 -6.56
N GLN A 24 -2.44 5.80 -7.03
CA GLN A 24 -3.76 5.87 -6.40
C GLN A 24 -3.75 5.35 -4.97
N ILE A 25 -3.08 4.22 -4.71
CA ILE A 25 -2.92 3.67 -3.36
C ILE A 25 -2.20 4.69 -2.46
N SER A 26 -1.11 5.29 -2.94
CA SER A 26 -0.36 6.28 -2.16
C SER A 26 -1.21 7.50 -1.78
N GLN A 27 -2.01 8.01 -2.71
CA GLN A 27 -2.93 9.13 -2.46
C GLN A 27 -4.04 8.74 -1.48
N ALA A 28 -4.58 7.53 -1.58
CA ALA A 28 -5.62 7.05 -0.68
C ALA A 28 -5.10 6.88 0.75
N VAL A 29 -3.89 6.32 0.91
CA VAL A 29 -3.21 6.23 2.21
C VAL A 29 -3.00 7.61 2.81
N ALA A 30 -2.46 8.56 2.02
CA ALA A 30 -2.21 9.92 2.51
C ALA A 30 -3.48 10.63 3.01
N LYS A 31 -4.61 10.44 2.31
CA LYS A 31 -5.91 10.99 2.74
C LYS A 31 -6.42 10.37 4.03
N PHE A 32 -6.21 9.07 4.20
CA PHE A 32 -6.55 8.38 5.46
C PHE A 32 -5.69 8.91 6.61
N GLU A 33 -4.38 9.03 6.42
CA GLU A 33 -3.45 9.56 7.41
C GLU A 33 -3.75 11.03 7.77
N ALA A 34 -4.24 11.81 6.80
CA ALA A 34 -4.73 13.18 7.00
C ALA A 34 -6.13 13.26 7.66
N GLY A 35 -6.78 12.12 7.88
CA GLY A 35 -8.14 12.06 8.45
C GLY A 35 -9.24 12.57 7.51
N GLU A 36 -8.98 12.64 6.21
CA GLU A 36 -9.93 13.13 5.20
C GLU A 36 -10.95 12.05 4.78
N THR A 37 -10.56 10.78 4.88
CA THR A 37 -11.39 9.63 4.46
C THR A 37 -11.29 8.48 5.45
N ASP A 38 -12.34 7.66 5.53
CA ASP A 38 -12.29 6.36 6.18
C ASP A 38 -11.25 5.42 5.54
N ASN A 39 -10.98 4.28 6.18
CA ASN A 39 -10.00 3.29 5.69
C ASN A 39 -10.29 2.91 4.22
N PRO A 40 -9.45 3.32 3.26
CA PRO A 40 -9.70 3.08 1.84
C PRO A 40 -9.58 1.60 1.46
N ALA A 41 -8.97 0.78 2.33
CA ALA A 41 -8.89 -0.66 2.16
C ALA A 41 -10.04 -1.41 2.86
N ALA A 42 -11.08 -0.71 3.36
CA ALA A 42 -12.24 -1.33 4.00
C ALA A 42 -12.89 -2.49 3.21
N PRO A 43 -13.00 -2.44 1.86
CA PRO A 43 -13.52 -3.57 1.08
C PRO A 43 -12.64 -4.82 1.11
N TYR A 44 -11.38 -4.67 1.54
CA TYR A 44 -10.34 -5.69 1.51
C TYR A 44 -9.90 -6.12 2.92
N LEU A 45 -10.68 -5.78 3.95
CA LEU A 45 -10.38 -6.14 5.33
C LEU A 45 -10.25 -7.65 5.51
N GLY A 46 -9.24 -8.08 6.25
CA GLY A 46 -8.99 -9.48 6.59
C GLY A 46 -8.36 -10.32 5.46
N GLN A 47 -8.16 -9.75 4.27
CA GLN A 47 -7.53 -10.46 3.14
C GLN A 47 -6.03 -10.75 3.34
N THR A 48 -5.45 -10.30 4.45
CA THR A 48 -4.04 -10.54 4.80
C THR A 48 -3.75 -12.00 5.17
N GLN A 49 -4.78 -12.81 5.46
CA GLN A 49 -4.62 -14.21 5.90
C GLN A 49 -5.06 -15.23 4.84
N THR A 50 -5.94 -14.83 3.93
CA THR A 50 -6.61 -15.75 2.99
C THR A 50 -6.19 -15.57 1.53
N GLN A 51 -5.41 -14.53 1.23
CA GLN A 51 -5.01 -14.18 -0.13
C GLN A 51 -3.49 -14.01 -0.25
N SER A 52 -2.95 -14.31 -1.44
CA SER A 52 -1.56 -14.06 -1.78
C SER A 52 -1.24 -12.56 -1.72
N LEU A 53 -0.20 -12.21 -0.97
CA LEU A 53 0.30 -10.85 -0.87
C LEU A 53 1.01 -10.44 -2.16
N ILE A 54 0.81 -9.20 -2.59
CA ILE A 54 1.37 -8.68 -3.84
C ILE A 54 2.61 -7.83 -3.54
N GLU A 55 3.77 -8.23 -4.09
CA GLU A 55 5.00 -7.45 -3.99
C GLU A 55 4.85 -6.07 -4.66
N GLY A 56 5.32 -5.02 -3.99
CA GLY A 56 5.18 -3.63 -4.40
C GLY A 56 3.89 -2.96 -3.93
N ILE A 57 2.85 -3.74 -3.56
CA ILE A 57 1.59 -3.23 -3.01
C ILE A 57 1.50 -3.50 -1.52
N ASP A 58 1.67 -4.76 -1.11
CA ASP A 58 1.50 -5.22 0.27
C ASP A 58 2.81 -5.24 1.05
N TYR A 59 3.90 -5.55 0.35
CA TYR A 59 5.23 -5.57 0.92
C TYR A 59 6.27 -5.23 -0.14
N THR A 60 7.45 -4.85 0.31
CA THR A 60 8.66 -4.71 -0.51
C THR A 60 9.79 -5.52 0.12
N ILE A 61 10.81 -5.86 -0.68
CA ILE A 61 12.03 -6.51 -0.19
C ILE A 61 13.15 -5.48 -0.21
N GLU A 62 13.57 -5.01 0.96
CA GLU A 62 14.73 -4.11 1.12
C GLU A 62 16.02 -4.94 1.23
N GLY A 63 17.05 -4.57 0.45
CA GLY A 63 18.36 -5.23 0.48
C GLY A 63 18.36 -6.72 0.08
N GLY A 64 17.29 -7.21 -0.55
CA GLY A 64 17.14 -8.62 -0.93
C GLY A 64 16.88 -9.59 0.22
N VAL A 65 16.73 -9.10 1.46
CA VAL A 65 16.63 -9.95 2.66
C VAL A 65 15.53 -9.55 3.62
N ALA A 66 15.13 -8.28 3.65
CA ALA A 66 14.15 -7.79 4.62
C ALA A 66 12.79 -7.56 3.95
N LEU A 67 11.77 -8.30 4.41
CA LEU A 67 10.39 -8.06 4.02
C LEU A 67 9.81 -6.90 4.82
N VAL A 68 9.38 -5.85 4.13
CA VAL A 68 8.82 -4.64 4.74
C VAL A 68 7.38 -4.46 4.26
N PHE A 69 6.43 -4.54 5.19
CA PHE A 69 5.02 -4.31 4.87
C PHE A 69 4.74 -2.82 4.59
N THR A 70 3.85 -2.57 3.65
CA THR A 70 3.41 -1.22 3.28
C THR A 70 2.26 -0.76 4.16
N ALA A 71 1.97 0.55 4.16
CA ALA A 71 0.79 1.10 4.80
C ALA A 71 -0.51 0.46 4.28
N TRP A 72 -0.60 0.17 2.98
CA TRP A 72 -1.76 -0.50 2.38
C TRP A 72 -2.03 -1.88 2.99
N TYR A 73 -0.98 -2.67 3.25
CA TYR A 73 -1.13 -3.95 3.95
C TYR A 73 -1.69 -3.77 5.37
N HIS A 74 -1.24 -2.75 6.09
CA HIS A 74 -1.78 -2.42 7.40
C HIS A 74 -3.24 -1.97 7.31
N LEU A 75 -3.63 -1.21 6.30
CA LEU A 75 -5.02 -0.83 6.06
C LEU A 75 -5.93 -2.04 5.77
N LYS A 76 -5.44 -3.01 4.98
CA LYS A 76 -6.15 -4.29 4.76
C LYS A 76 -6.26 -5.15 6.02
N ARG A 77 -5.35 -4.99 6.98
CA ARG A 77 -5.46 -5.62 8.30
C ARG A 77 -6.61 -5.00 9.10
N GLY A 78 -6.80 -3.70 8.97
CA GLY A 78 -7.90 -2.97 9.58
C GLY A 78 -7.62 -2.34 10.95
N GLU A 79 -6.48 -2.67 11.57
CA GLU A 79 -6.13 -2.17 12.90
C GLU A 79 -4.62 -2.06 13.13
N CYS A 80 -4.24 -1.25 14.13
CA CYS A 80 -2.88 -1.18 14.62
C CYS A 80 -2.51 -2.46 15.41
N CYS A 81 -1.47 -3.16 14.99
CA CYS A 81 -1.04 -4.40 15.65
C CYS A 81 -0.17 -4.20 16.91
N GLY A 82 0.18 -2.96 17.27
CA GLY A 82 0.98 -2.65 18.46
C GLY A 82 2.48 -2.97 18.36
N SER A 83 2.99 -3.39 17.20
CA SER A 83 4.40 -3.80 17.04
C SER A 83 5.37 -2.69 16.60
N GLY A 84 4.95 -1.42 16.58
CA GLY A 84 5.83 -0.30 16.19
C GLY A 84 6.27 -0.34 14.71
N CYS A 85 5.38 -0.74 13.79
CA CYS A 85 5.72 -0.90 12.37
C CYS A 85 6.10 0.45 11.70
N ARG A 86 7.09 0.42 10.79
CA ARG A 86 7.61 1.62 10.09
C ARG A 86 6.55 2.39 9.30
N HIS A 87 5.61 1.70 8.66
CA HIS A 87 4.56 2.29 7.81
C HIS A 87 3.17 2.13 8.44
N CYS A 88 3.03 2.36 9.74
CA CYS A 88 1.74 2.24 10.41
C CYS A 88 0.84 3.45 10.08
N PRO A 89 -0.31 3.26 9.41
CA PRO A 89 -1.21 4.36 9.08
C PRO A 89 -2.10 4.77 10.26
N TYR A 90 -2.03 4.07 11.39
CA TYR A 90 -2.89 4.25 12.57
C TYR A 90 -2.16 4.96 13.72
N ASP A 91 -1.16 5.80 13.43
CA ASP A 91 -0.42 6.60 14.43
C ASP A 91 0.00 5.80 15.67
N HIS A 92 0.44 4.55 15.45
CA HIS A 92 0.91 3.66 16.51
C HIS A 92 0.00 3.55 17.75
N ILE A 93 -1.32 3.73 17.62
CA ILE A 93 -2.27 3.83 18.76
C ILE A 93 -2.22 2.64 19.76
N ASN A 94 -1.80 1.46 19.30
CA ASN A 94 -1.73 0.25 20.12
C ASN A 94 -0.29 -0.10 20.55
N VAL A 95 0.69 0.76 20.26
CA VAL A 95 2.08 0.55 20.69
C VAL A 95 2.22 1.00 22.13
N PRO A 96 2.64 0.14 23.06
CA PRO A 96 2.82 0.53 24.46
C PRO A 96 3.93 1.58 24.60
N SER A 97 3.69 2.57 25.47
CA SER A 97 4.63 3.65 25.81
C SER A 97 5.76 3.19 26.72
#